data_AF-A0A1Z8S7V8-F1
#
_entry.id   AF-A0A1Z8S7V8-F1
#
_cell.length_a   1.000
_cell.length_b   1.000
_cell.length_c   1.000
_cell.angle_alpha   90.00
_cell.angle_beta   90.00
_cell.angle_gamma   90.00
#
_symmetry.space_group_name_H-M   'P 1'
#
loop_
_entity.id
_entity.type
_entity.pdbx_description
1 polymer ?
#
loop_
_entity_poly.entity_id
_entity_poly.type
_entity_poly.pdbx_seq_one_letter_code
_entity_poly.pdbx_strand_id
1 'polypeptide(L)'
;METEKNTFKTAYALNIALAIYKKQGYARSINVGGGEQKLRPNKDLLIEQLANPTTSMIDYESNTELKNIFDLNKTLIFKKMAGSLTDYESQVLQILGQDTVKPFQLGVLSSIPLMYDNAKKKELRDESLEFFREHSRFVGQVGHKYYAPVELLEKKWHDKGFYIYTFVQDEKHILKWFTGTDYPEYNPGVKLKINGVVKAQNETQWYGQETLLKRCKLTLDIERGENYATV
;
A
#
# COMPACT_ATOMS: atom_id res chain seq x y z
N MET A 1 45.35 -17.84 3.21
CA MET A 1 44.65 -17.19 2.08
C MET A 1 43.45 -16.45 2.67
N GLU A 2 43.62 -15.16 2.92
CA GLU A 2 42.51 -14.27 3.32
C GLU A 2 41.54 -14.16 2.15
N THR A 3 40.28 -14.54 2.36
CA THR A 3 39.20 -14.29 1.41
C THR A 3 38.93 -12.78 1.41
N GLU A 4 39.33 -12.11 0.33
CA GLU A 4 38.98 -10.71 0.09
C GLU A 4 37.48 -10.48 0.30
N LYS A 5 37.17 -9.41 1.04
CA LYS A 5 35.82 -9.01 1.43
C LYS A 5 35.01 -8.70 0.18
N ASN A 6 34.21 -9.65 -0.31
CA ASN A 6 33.18 -9.43 -1.32
C ASN A 6 32.17 -8.40 -0.80
N THR A 7 32.47 -7.12 -1.02
CA THR A 7 31.61 -5.98 -0.69
C THR A 7 31.09 -5.39 -1.98
N PHE A 8 29.84 -4.92 -1.95
CA PHE A 8 29.17 -4.38 -3.13
C PHE A 8 28.84 -2.91 -2.88
N LYS A 9 28.89 -2.06 -3.91
CA LYS A 9 28.40 -0.68 -3.78
C LYS A 9 26.91 -0.71 -3.40
N THR A 10 26.54 -0.02 -2.32
CA THR A 10 25.17 -0.05 -1.76
C THR A 10 24.14 0.37 -2.80
N ALA A 11 24.40 1.49 -3.49
CA ALA A 11 23.49 2.00 -4.52
C ALA A 11 23.29 1.00 -5.67
N TYR A 12 24.36 0.30 -6.07
CA TYR A 12 24.29 -0.72 -7.13
C TYR A 12 23.46 -1.93 -6.70
N ALA A 13 23.75 -2.49 -5.52
CA ALA A 13 23.00 -3.62 -4.98
C ALA A 13 21.51 -3.27 -4.76
N LEU A 14 21.23 -2.06 -4.29
CA LEU A 14 19.87 -1.57 -4.07
C LEU A 14 19.09 -1.37 -5.38
N ASN A 15 19.76 -0.89 -6.43
CA ASN A 15 19.13 -0.77 -7.75
C ASN A 15 18.72 -2.13 -8.32
N ILE A 16 19.58 -3.14 -8.17
CA ILE A 16 19.24 -4.53 -8.54
C ILE A 16 18.07 -5.04 -7.71
N ALA A 17 18.09 -4.84 -6.39
CA ALA A 17 17.00 -5.24 -5.51
C ALA A 17 15.66 -4.60 -5.92
N LEU A 18 15.68 -3.32 -6.31
CA LEU A 18 14.51 -2.61 -6.81
C LEU A 18 14.02 -3.18 -8.14
N ALA A 19 14.91 -3.50 -9.08
CA ALA A 19 14.56 -4.12 -10.35
C ALA A 19 13.91 -5.51 -10.15
N ILE A 20 14.46 -6.33 -9.23
CA ILE A 20 13.88 -7.62 -8.84
C ILE A 20 12.48 -7.41 -8.25
N TYR A 21 12.33 -6.47 -7.32
CA TYR A 21 11.05 -6.17 -6.69
C TYR A 21 9.99 -5.71 -7.70
N LYS A 22 10.36 -4.86 -8.67
CA LYS A 22 9.44 -4.43 -9.74
C LYS A 22 8.99 -5.58 -10.63
N LYS A 23 9.87 -6.55 -10.87
CA LYS A 23 9.57 -7.69 -11.77
C LYS A 23 8.63 -8.71 -11.14
N GLN A 24 8.76 -8.98 -9.83
CA GLN A 24 8.05 -10.12 -9.21
C GLN A 24 7.46 -9.83 -7.82
N GLY A 25 7.53 -8.60 -7.34
CA GLY A 25 7.24 -8.28 -5.95
C GLY A 25 8.31 -8.80 -4.98
N TYR A 26 7.94 -8.93 -3.70
CA TYR A 26 8.84 -9.46 -2.67
C TYR A 26 8.48 -10.90 -2.30
N ALA A 27 9.44 -11.80 -2.49
CA ALA A 27 9.38 -13.18 -2.02
C ALA A 27 10.47 -13.43 -0.98
N ARG A 28 10.07 -13.89 0.22
CA ARG A 28 10.99 -14.25 1.31
C ARG A 28 11.53 -15.67 1.16
N SER A 29 10.70 -16.58 0.63
CA SER A 29 10.99 -18.00 0.42
C SER A 29 10.43 -18.44 -0.93
N ILE A 30 10.85 -19.60 -1.41
CA ILE A 30 10.27 -20.21 -2.61
C ILE A 30 8.79 -20.46 -2.32
N ASN A 31 7.90 -19.77 -3.03
CA ASN A 31 6.46 -20.00 -2.92
C ASN A 31 6.08 -21.13 -3.90
N VAL A 32 5.61 -22.25 -3.34
CA VAL A 32 5.02 -23.36 -4.10
C VAL A 32 3.50 -23.32 -3.88
N GLY A 33 2.86 -22.26 -4.38
CA GLY A 33 1.39 -22.18 -4.46
C GLY A 33 0.93 -22.74 -5.80
N GLY A 34 -0.13 -23.56 -5.80
CA GLY A 34 -0.58 -24.42 -6.92
C GLY A 34 -1.10 -23.71 -8.18
N GLY A 35 -0.29 -22.86 -8.81
CA GLY A 35 -0.58 -22.20 -10.09
C GLY A 35 0.68 -21.50 -10.64
N GLU A 36 1.43 -22.24 -11.47
CA GLU A 36 2.37 -21.84 -12.54
C GLU A 36 3.49 -20.77 -12.35
N GLN A 37 3.63 -20.03 -11.24
CA GLN A 37 4.84 -19.20 -11.04
C GLN A 37 5.59 -19.50 -9.73
N LYS A 38 6.77 -20.13 -9.87
CA LYS A 38 7.75 -20.28 -8.79
C LYS A 38 8.47 -18.94 -8.58
N LEU A 39 7.97 -18.12 -7.66
CA LEU A 39 8.69 -16.93 -7.21
C LEU A 39 9.92 -17.34 -6.40
N ARG A 40 11.11 -16.88 -6.84
CA ARG A 40 12.37 -17.13 -6.15
C ARG A 40 12.62 -16.04 -5.09
N PRO A 41 13.28 -16.36 -3.97
CA PRO A 41 13.60 -15.36 -2.95
C PRO A 41 14.39 -14.19 -3.52
N ASN A 42 13.99 -12.96 -3.17
CA ASN A 42 14.63 -11.76 -3.72
C ASN A 42 16.12 -11.69 -3.38
N LYS A 43 16.50 -12.18 -2.20
CA LYS A 43 17.91 -12.29 -1.77
C LYS A 43 18.72 -13.18 -2.72
N ASP A 44 18.19 -14.32 -3.12
CA ASP A 44 18.92 -15.29 -3.94
C ASP A 44 19.12 -14.75 -5.36
N LEU A 45 18.08 -14.11 -5.92
CA LEU A 45 18.16 -13.42 -7.20
C LEU A 45 19.17 -12.26 -7.15
N LEU A 46 19.20 -11.51 -6.05
CA LEU A 46 20.16 -10.43 -5.85
C LEU A 46 21.60 -10.96 -5.80
N ILE A 47 21.85 -12.03 -5.05
CA ILE A 47 23.20 -12.64 -4.98
C ILE A 47 23.64 -13.15 -6.36
N GLU A 48 22.74 -13.82 -7.10
CA GLU A 48 23.01 -14.33 -8.44
C GLU A 48 23.37 -13.20 -9.42
N GLN A 49 22.60 -12.10 -9.41
CA GLN A 49 22.87 -10.95 -10.28
C GLN A 49 24.12 -10.17 -9.88
N LEU A 50 24.44 -10.09 -8.59
CA LEU A 50 25.69 -9.50 -8.12
C LEU A 50 26.91 -10.35 -8.50
N ALA A 51 26.76 -11.68 -8.58
CA ALA A 51 27.83 -12.60 -8.99
C ALA A 51 28.02 -12.64 -10.51
N ASN A 52 26.96 -12.46 -11.30
CA ASN A 52 26.98 -12.47 -12.77
C ASN A 52 26.47 -11.13 -13.34
N PRO A 53 27.29 -10.07 -13.35
CA PRO A 53 26.87 -8.71 -13.73
C PRO A 53 26.55 -8.52 -15.23
N THR A 54 26.35 -9.58 -16.01
CA THR A 54 26.05 -9.54 -17.45
C THR A 54 24.65 -9.03 -17.79
N THR A 55 23.82 -8.72 -16.80
CA THR A 55 22.50 -8.10 -17.00
C THR A 55 22.64 -6.60 -16.80
N SER A 56 22.75 -5.88 -17.92
CA SER A 56 22.39 -4.47 -18.08
C SER A 56 22.86 -3.54 -16.96
N MET A 57 23.93 -2.78 -17.21
CA MET A 57 24.23 -1.57 -16.45
C MET A 57 23.03 -0.63 -16.51
N ILE A 58 22.12 -0.73 -15.53
CA ILE A 58 21.11 0.30 -15.30
C ILE A 58 21.89 1.44 -14.68
N ASP A 59 22.03 2.48 -15.50
CA ASP A 59 22.75 3.70 -15.22
C ASP A 59 22.41 4.24 -13.81
N TYR A 60 23.44 4.72 -13.13
CA TYR A 60 23.34 5.38 -11.83
C TYR A 60 22.54 6.69 -11.95
N GLU A 61 22.39 7.22 -13.17
CA GLU A 61 21.64 8.44 -13.42
C GLU A 61 20.16 8.18 -13.70
N SER A 62 19.34 8.61 -12.73
CA SER A 62 17.89 8.89 -12.83
C SER A 62 16.88 7.79 -12.48
N ASN A 63 17.18 6.87 -11.57
CA ASN A 63 16.09 6.18 -10.86
C ASN A 63 15.58 7.08 -9.71
N THR A 64 14.58 7.94 -9.98
CA THR A 64 13.92 8.79 -8.97
C THR A 64 13.50 7.98 -7.74
N GLU A 65 13.09 6.72 -7.90
CA GLU A 65 12.77 5.85 -6.77
C GLU A 65 13.99 5.46 -5.95
N LEU A 66 15.16 5.24 -6.56
CA LEU A 66 16.39 4.97 -5.81
C LEU A 66 16.76 6.17 -4.93
N LYS A 67 16.64 7.40 -5.46
CA LYS A 67 16.81 8.64 -4.68
C LYS A 67 15.81 8.71 -3.53
N ASN A 68 14.53 8.43 -3.79
CA ASN A 68 13.50 8.42 -2.75
C ASN A 68 13.74 7.34 -1.67
N ILE A 69 14.28 6.19 -2.03
CA ILE A 69 14.68 5.16 -1.06
C ILE A 69 15.83 5.66 -0.20
N PHE A 70 16.82 6.37 -0.77
CA PHE A 70 17.85 7.03 0.04
C PHE A 70 17.27 8.17 0.90
N ASP A 71 16.23 8.87 0.46
CA ASP A 71 15.54 9.87 1.26
C ASP A 71 14.78 9.27 2.46
N LEU A 72 14.39 7.98 2.42
CA LEU A 72 13.89 7.28 3.62
C LEU A 72 14.86 7.37 4.79
N ASN A 73 16.17 7.48 4.51
CA ASN A 73 17.21 7.64 5.53
C ASN A 73 16.90 8.82 6.46
N LYS A 74 16.40 9.95 5.91
CA LYS A 74 15.98 11.12 6.71
C LYS A 74 14.85 10.76 7.68
N THR A 75 13.80 10.12 7.18
CA THR A 75 12.67 9.66 8.00
C THR A 75 13.11 8.70 9.10
N LEU A 76 14.01 7.76 8.78
CA LEU A 76 14.56 6.81 9.75
C LEU A 76 15.44 7.48 10.80
N ILE A 77 16.21 8.51 10.45
CA ILE A 77 16.99 9.33 11.40
C ILE A 77 16.04 10.03 12.37
N PHE A 78 14.96 10.65 11.90
CA PHE A 78 13.98 11.28 12.78
C PHE A 78 13.31 10.28 13.73
N LYS A 79 12.91 9.10 13.22
CA LYS A 79 12.40 8.01 14.07
C LYS A 79 13.42 7.54 15.10
N LYS A 80 14.70 7.49 14.74
CA LYS A 80 15.79 7.17 15.66
C LYS A 80 15.88 8.19 16.79
N MET A 81 15.83 9.48 16.46
CA MET A 81 15.86 10.56 17.44
C MET A 81 14.62 10.54 18.36
N ALA A 82 13.46 10.14 17.83
CA ALA A 82 12.23 9.97 18.58
C ALA A 82 12.21 8.69 19.45
N GLY A 83 13.22 7.82 19.37
CA GLY A 83 13.28 6.57 20.13
C GLY A 83 12.29 5.50 19.67
N SER A 84 11.73 5.63 18.46
CA SER A 84 10.67 4.74 17.94
C SER A 84 11.13 3.85 16.78
N LEU A 85 12.44 3.67 16.62
CA LEU A 85 13.04 2.91 15.51
C LEU A 85 13.05 1.42 15.85
N THR A 86 12.54 0.58 14.95
CA THR A 86 12.59 -0.88 15.11
C THR A 86 13.99 -1.45 14.81
N ASP A 87 14.27 -2.68 15.24
CA ASP A 87 15.53 -3.37 14.93
C ASP A 87 15.76 -3.55 13.43
N TYR A 88 14.68 -3.79 12.68
CA TYR A 88 14.74 -3.89 11.22
C TYR A 88 15.05 -2.54 10.58
N GLU A 89 14.33 -1.48 10.97
CA GLU A 89 14.59 -0.12 10.47
C GLU A 89 15.99 0.37 10.84
N SER A 90 16.53 -0.06 12.00
CA SER A 90 17.91 0.21 12.41
C SER A 90 18.94 -0.41 11.46
N GLN A 91 18.71 -1.64 11.01
CA GLN A 91 19.57 -2.30 10.02
C GLN A 91 19.47 -1.64 8.65
N VAL A 92 18.27 -1.25 8.24
CA VAL A 92 18.05 -0.51 6.98
C VAL A 92 18.76 0.83 7.02
N LEU A 93 18.62 1.59 8.11
CA LEU A 93 19.32 2.86 8.33
C LEU A 93 20.84 2.70 8.23
N GLN A 94 21.40 1.66 8.85
CA GLN A 94 22.82 1.36 8.77
C GLN A 94 23.27 1.06 7.34
N ILE A 95 22.50 0.28 6.59
CA ILE A 95 22.82 -0.09 5.21
C ILE A 95 22.77 1.13 4.29
N LEU A 96 21.72 1.96 4.40
CA LEU A 96 21.57 3.17 3.57
C LEU A 96 22.62 4.24 3.88
N GLY A 97 23.21 4.23 5.09
CA GLY A 97 24.29 5.12 5.49
C GLY A 97 25.70 4.65 5.10
N GLN A 98 25.85 3.50 4.43
CA GLN A 98 27.13 2.94 4.02
C GLN A 98 27.29 2.99 2.49
N ASP A 99 28.49 3.31 2.00
CA ASP A 99 28.80 3.25 0.56
C ASP A 99 28.88 1.83 0.01
N THR A 100 29.19 0.87 0.89
CA THR A 100 29.32 -0.54 0.55
C THR A 100 28.57 -1.44 1.53
N VAL A 101 28.04 -2.55 1.02
CA VAL A 101 27.36 -3.60 1.78
C VAL A 101 28.14 -4.90 1.75
N LYS A 102 28.08 -5.64 2.86
CA LYS A 102 28.63 -6.99 3.01
C LYS A 102 27.60 -8.06 2.63
N PRO A 103 28.02 -9.30 2.31
CA PRO A 103 27.10 -10.34 1.83
C PRO A 103 25.97 -10.68 2.81
N PHE A 104 26.24 -10.62 4.12
CA PHE A 104 25.21 -10.86 5.14
C PHE A 104 24.13 -9.76 5.19
N GLN A 105 24.44 -8.54 4.73
CA GLN A 105 23.50 -7.41 4.68
C GLN A 105 22.56 -7.50 3.47
N LEU A 106 22.88 -8.34 2.47
CA LEU A 106 22.07 -8.47 1.25
C LEU A 106 20.65 -8.98 1.51
N GLY A 107 20.45 -9.74 2.60
CA GLY A 107 19.11 -10.17 3.02
C GLY A 107 18.21 -8.97 3.33
N VAL A 108 18.68 -8.05 4.18
CA VAL A 108 17.95 -6.82 4.54
C VAL A 108 17.87 -5.88 3.34
N LEU A 109 18.94 -5.72 2.58
CA LEU A 109 18.95 -4.85 1.40
C LEU A 109 17.88 -5.30 0.37
N SER A 110 17.70 -6.61 0.18
CA SER A 110 16.69 -7.15 -0.75
C SER A 110 15.24 -6.84 -0.36
N SER A 111 14.97 -6.49 0.90
CA SER A 111 13.63 -6.14 1.40
C SER A 111 13.37 -4.63 1.50
N ILE A 112 14.39 -3.79 1.30
CA ILE A 112 14.24 -2.32 1.33
C ILE A 112 13.18 -1.81 0.33
N PRO A 113 13.12 -2.30 -0.94
CA PRO A 113 12.08 -1.85 -1.87
C PRO A 113 10.65 -2.07 -1.37
N LEU A 114 10.37 -3.21 -0.73
CA LEU A 114 9.07 -3.49 -0.12
C LEU A 114 8.79 -2.52 1.03
N MET A 115 9.78 -2.24 1.88
CA MET A 115 9.62 -1.29 2.97
C MET A 115 9.28 0.11 2.45
N TYR A 116 9.95 0.56 1.38
CA TYR A 116 9.67 1.83 0.72
C TYR A 116 8.24 1.89 0.17
N ASP A 117 7.82 0.88 -0.58
CA ASP A 117 6.46 0.81 -1.12
C ASP A 117 5.39 0.83 -0.01
N ASN A 118 5.62 0.08 1.07
CA ASN A 118 4.73 0.09 2.24
C ASN A 118 4.69 1.46 2.93
N ALA A 119 5.82 2.16 3.03
CA ALA A 119 5.87 3.51 3.59
C ALA A 119 5.06 4.51 2.74
N LYS A 120 5.21 4.47 1.41
CA LYS A 120 4.45 5.30 0.48
C LYS A 120 2.95 5.02 0.54
N LYS A 121 2.56 3.73 0.57
CA LYS A 121 1.15 3.33 0.73
C LYS A 121 0.56 3.79 2.06
N LYS A 122 1.37 3.83 3.12
CA LYS A 122 0.95 4.34 4.42
C LYS A 122 0.75 5.85 4.36
N GLU A 123 1.69 6.60 3.80
CA GLU A 123 1.60 8.06 3.63
C GLU A 123 0.34 8.46 2.85
N LEU A 124 0.10 7.86 1.68
CA LEU A 124 -1.12 8.11 0.90
C LEU A 124 -2.41 7.79 1.66
N ARG A 125 -2.38 6.74 2.49
CA ARG A 125 -3.52 6.39 3.36
C ARG A 125 -3.71 7.44 4.44
N ASP A 126 -2.64 7.87 5.09
CA ASP A 126 -2.68 8.85 6.18
C ASP A 126 -3.19 10.21 5.66
N GLU A 127 -2.73 10.65 4.49
CA GLU A 127 -3.22 11.84 3.77
C GLU A 127 -4.71 11.72 3.43
N SER A 128 -5.14 10.59 2.88
CA SER A 128 -6.54 10.34 2.54
C SER A 128 -7.43 10.37 3.79
N LEU A 129 -6.98 9.76 4.90
CA LEU A 129 -7.70 9.79 6.17
C LEU A 129 -7.77 11.20 6.74
N GLU A 130 -6.69 11.99 6.63
CA GLU A 130 -6.66 13.39 7.05
C GLU A 130 -7.67 14.23 6.28
N PHE A 131 -7.67 14.12 4.95
CA PHE A 131 -8.64 14.78 4.10
C PHE A 131 -10.08 14.47 4.54
N PHE A 132 -10.43 13.19 4.76
CA PHE A 132 -11.78 12.84 5.18
C PHE A 132 -12.11 13.32 6.60
N ARG A 133 -11.17 13.29 7.54
CA ARG A 133 -11.38 13.85 8.89
C ARG A 133 -11.80 15.31 8.85
N GLU A 134 -11.13 16.09 8.01
CA GLU A 134 -11.37 17.53 7.92
C GLU A 134 -12.66 17.88 7.16
N HIS A 135 -12.95 17.14 6.08
CA HIS A 135 -13.95 17.53 5.09
C HIS A 135 -15.26 16.73 5.16
N SER A 136 -15.24 15.51 5.71
CA SER A 136 -16.45 14.70 5.82
C SER A 136 -17.44 15.34 6.79
N ARG A 137 -18.72 15.27 6.44
CA ARG A 137 -19.84 15.81 7.22
C ARG A 137 -20.98 14.82 7.20
N PHE A 138 -21.85 14.91 8.20
CA PHE A 138 -23.07 14.12 8.21
C PHE A 138 -23.96 14.44 7.02
N VAL A 139 -24.51 13.40 6.42
CA VAL A 139 -25.45 13.52 5.29
C VAL A 139 -26.78 12.84 5.63
N GLY A 140 -27.85 13.41 5.09
CA GLY A 140 -29.22 12.96 5.39
C GLY A 140 -29.63 13.19 6.84
N GLN A 141 -30.80 12.65 7.19
CA GLN A 141 -31.39 12.76 8.52
C GLN A 141 -31.62 11.36 9.12
N VAL A 142 -31.23 11.16 10.38
CA VAL A 142 -31.42 9.88 11.07
C VAL A 142 -32.89 9.43 10.99
N GLY A 143 -33.08 8.15 10.69
CA GLY A 143 -34.40 7.54 10.50
C GLY A 143 -35.03 7.75 9.12
N HIS A 144 -34.51 8.67 8.31
CA HIS A 144 -35.07 8.99 7.00
C HIS A 144 -34.38 8.22 5.88
N LYS A 145 -35.10 8.07 4.77
CA LYS A 145 -34.52 7.50 3.55
C LYS A 145 -33.46 8.44 2.99
N TYR A 146 -32.42 7.85 2.43
CA TYR A 146 -31.30 8.55 1.84
C TYR A 146 -30.96 7.95 0.48
N TYR A 147 -30.76 8.85 -0.49
CA TYR A 147 -30.49 8.52 -1.88
C TYR A 147 -29.33 9.38 -2.35
N ALA A 148 -28.25 8.75 -2.83
CA ALA A 148 -27.11 9.51 -3.33
C ALA A 148 -26.31 8.70 -4.37
N PRO A 149 -25.70 9.38 -5.37
CA PRO A 149 -24.58 8.82 -6.10
C PRO A 149 -23.36 8.79 -5.17
N VAL A 150 -22.64 7.68 -5.18
CA VAL A 150 -21.47 7.43 -4.32
C VAL A 150 -20.41 6.66 -5.08
N GLU A 151 -19.16 6.75 -4.63
CA GLU A 151 -18.08 5.89 -5.05
C GLU A 151 -17.74 4.91 -3.93
N LEU A 152 -17.53 3.63 -4.24
CA LEU A 152 -17.09 2.64 -3.27
C LEU A 152 -15.60 2.89 -2.95
N LEU A 153 -15.30 3.33 -1.73
CA LEU A 153 -13.92 3.56 -1.28
C LEU A 153 -13.25 2.26 -0.82
N GLU A 154 -13.93 1.48 0.00
CA GLU A 154 -13.39 0.26 0.57
C GLU A 154 -14.50 -0.75 0.86
N LYS A 155 -14.19 -2.02 0.65
CA LYS A 155 -14.99 -3.16 1.07
C LYS A 155 -14.12 -4.07 1.93
N LYS A 156 -14.49 -4.24 3.21
CA LYS A 156 -13.69 -4.98 4.18
C LYS A 156 -14.52 -6.00 4.95
N TRP A 157 -14.04 -7.23 5.06
CA TRP A 157 -14.60 -8.23 5.97
C TRP A 157 -14.21 -7.92 7.41
N HIS A 158 -15.17 -8.05 8.33
CA HIS A 158 -14.96 -7.96 9.76
C HIS A 158 -15.11 -9.35 10.38
N ASP A 159 -14.23 -9.71 11.31
CA ASP A 159 -14.19 -11.03 11.99
C ASP A 159 -15.47 -11.42 12.74
N LYS A 160 -16.41 -10.47 12.87
CA LYS A 160 -17.73 -10.69 13.49
C LYS A 160 -18.79 -11.15 12.48
N GLY A 161 -18.39 -11.50 11.25
CA GLY A 161 -19.29 -12.11 10.27
C GLY A 161 -20.03 -11.11 9.38
N PHE A 162 -19.47 -9.93 9.11
CA PHE A 162 -20.10 -8.94 8.23
C PHE A 162 -19.08 -8.16 7.40
N TYR A 163 -19.53 -7.67 6.26
CA TYR A 163 -18.82 -6.71 5.42
C TYR A 163 -19.10 -5.28 5.85
N ILE A 164 -18.07 -4.45 5.80
CA ILE A 164 -18.13 -3.00 5.92
C ILE A 164 -17.87 -2.43 4.52
N TYR A 165 -18.90 -1.80 3.95
CA TYR A 165 -18.78 -0.98 2.76
C TYR A 165 -18.63 0.47 3.19
N THR A 166 -17.54 1.11 2.76
CA THR A 166 -17.28 2.53 2.95
C THR A 166 -17.42 3.22 1.61
N PHE A 167 -18.28 4.23 1.54
CA PHE A 167 -18.56 4.99 0.34
C PHE A 167 -18.17 6.45 0.54
N VAL A 168 -17.82 7.11 -0.56
CA VAL A 168 -17.57 8.54 -0.64
C VAL A 168 -18.66 9.17 -1.49
N GLN A 169 -19.32 10.19 -0.95
CA GLN A 169 -20.26 11.05 -1.67
C GLN A 169 -19.63 12.43 -1.87
N ASP A 170 -19.85 13.00 -3.07
CA ASP A 170 -19.38 14.34 -3.43
C ASP A 170 -17.88 14.53 -3.13
N GLU A 171 -17.11 13.46 -3.33
CA GLU A 171 -15.66 13.36 -3.12
C GLU A 171 -15.18 13.58 -1.67
N LYS A 172 -16.08 13.79 -0.70
CA LYS A 172 -15.70 14.19 0.66
C LYS A 172 -16.48 13.55 1.80
N HIS A 173 -17.76 13.20 1.59
CA HIS A 173 -18.63 12.75 2.68
C HIS A 173 -18.62 11.23 2.78
N ILE A 174 -18.36 10.73 3.99
CA ILE A 174 -18.23 9.29 4.24
C ILE A 174 -19.56 8.68 4.67
N LEU A 175 -19.96 7.63 3.95
CA LEU A 175 -21.09 6.79 4.28
C LEU A 175 -20.62 5.36 4.52
N LYS A 176 -21.15 4.71 5.55
CA LYS A 176 -20.86 3.31 5.82
C LYS A 176 -22.11 2.46 5.80
N TRP A 177 -21.98 1.23 5.32
CA TRP A 177 -23.04 0.24 5.40
C TRP A 177 -22.47 -1.10 5.82
N PHE A 178 -23.04 -1.65 6.89
CA PHE A 178 -22.67 -2.97 7.39
C PHE A 178 -23.71 -3.98 6.95
N THR A 179 -23.25 -5.06 6.32
CA THR A 179 -24.12 -6.10 5.77
C THR A 179 -23.45 -7.47 5.85
N GLY A 180 -24.23 -8.51 6.12
CA GLY A 180 -23.73 -9.89 6.03
C GLY A 180 -23.58 -10.38 4.59
N THR A 181 -24.11 -9.64 3.61
CA THR A 181 -24.10 -10.01 2.20
C THR A 181 -22.84 -9.52 1.51
N ASP A 182 -22.18 -10.43 0.80
CA ASP A 182 -21.11 -10.08 -0.11
C ASP A 182 -21.68 -9.67 -1.48
N TYR A 183 -21.12 -8.62 -2.08
CA TYR A 183 -21.40 -8.16 -3.44
C TYR A 183 -20.08 -8.21 -4.21
N PRO A 184 -19.69 -9.38 -4.77
CA PRO A 184 -18.41 -9.58 -5.42
C PRO A 184 -18.21 -8.73 -6.68
N GLU A 185 -19.30 -8.28 -7.30
CA GLU A 185 -19.29 -7.42 -8.49
C GLU A 185 -18.84 -5.97 -8.20
N TYR A 186 -18.81 -5.55 -6.93
CA TYR A 186 -18.42 -4.19 -6.56
C TYR A 186 -17.00 -4.17 -5.99
N ASN A 187 -16.10 -3.50 -6.71
CA ASN A 187 -14.72 -3.25 -6.32
C ASN A 187 -14.54 -1.77 -5.91
N PRO A 188 -13.53 -1.45 -5.08
CA PRO A 188 -13.13 -0.07 -4.82
C PRO A 188 -12.97 0.74 -6.12
N GLY A 189 -13.46 1.98 -6.14
CA GLY A 189 -13.49 2.88 -7.30
C GLY A 189 -14.77 2.81 -8.15
N VAL A 190 -15.63 1.81 -7.93
CA VAL A 190 -16.91 1.71 -8.67
C VAL A 190 -17.89 2.78 -8.21
N LYS A 191 -18.53 3.45 -9.17
CA LYS A 191 -19.60 4.42 -8.94
C LYS A 191 -20.96 3.73 -8.87
N LEU A 192 -21.72 4.05 -7.83
CA LEU A 192 -22.97 3.40 -7.44
C LEU A 192 -24.02 4.46 -7.07
N LYS A 193 -25.29 4.12 -7.22
CA LYS A 193 -26.40 4.82 -6.57
C LYS A 193 -26.81 4.00 -5.34
N ILE A 194 -26.80 4.63 -4.16
CA ILE A 194 -27.26 4.03 -2.91
C ILE A 194 -28.68 4.49 -2.60
N ASN A 195 -29.52 3.55 -2.16
CA ASN A 195 -30.85 3.81 -1.60
C ASN A 195 -30.95 3.09 -0.26
N GLY A 196 -30.93 3.82 0.84
CA GLY A 196 -30.97 3.26 2.18
C GLY A 196 -31.70 4.13 3.18
N VAL A 197 -31.53 3.83 4.47
CA VAL A 197 -32.04 4.64 5.57
C VAL A 197 -30.87 5.05 6.45
N VAL A 198 -30.79 6.31 6.84
CA VAL A 198 -29.78 6.77 7.80
C VAL A 198 -30.06 6.12 9.15
N LYS A 199 -29.13 5.28 9.60
CA LYS A 199 -29.21 4.58 10.87
C LYS A 199 -28.67 5.43 12.02
N ALA A 200 -27.51 6.03 11.83
CA ALA A 200 -26.80 6.81 12.84
C ALA A 200 -25.80 7.76 12.17
N GLN A 201 -25.33 8.75 12.94
CA GLN A 201 -24.30 9.70 12.56
C GLN A 201 -23.25 9.67 13.68
N ASN A 202 -22.00 9.35 13.33
CA ASN A 202 -20.93 9.12 14.30
C ASN A 202 -19.68 9.90 13.91
N GLU A 203 -18.95 10.41 14.89
CA GLU A 203 -17.62 10.95 14.67
C GLU A 203 -16.56 9.90 15.02
N THR A 204 -15.60 9.68 14.14
CA THR A 204 -14.52 8.72 14.35
C THR A 204 -13.16 9.36 14.13
N GLN A 205 -12.13 8.80 14.76
CA GLN A 205 -10.74 9.22 14.56
C GLN A 205 -10.21 8.95 13.15
N TRP A 206 -10.93 8.18 12.32
CA TRP A 206 -10.44 7.76 11.01
C TRP A 206 -10.92 8.68 9.90
N TYR A 207 -12.21 8.98 9.88
CA TYR A 207 -12.86 9.71 8.80
C TYR A 207 -13.64 10.95 9.29
N GLY A 208 -13.48 11.35 10.56
CA GLY A 208 -14.25 12.44 11.13
C GLY A 208 -15.73 12.09 11.19
N GLN A 209 -16.59 12.93 10.62
CA GLN A 209 -18.04 12.72 10.61
C GLN A 209 -18.45 11.67 9.57
N GLU A 210 -19.05 10.57 10.00
CA GLU A 210 -19.51 9.48 9.16
C GLU A 210 -21.02 9.24 9.29
N THR A 211 -21.67 8.91 8.18
CA THR A 211 -23.10 8.55 8.15
C THR A 211 -23.26 7.03 8.01
N LEU A 212 -23.84 6.37 9.00
CA LEU A 212 -24.13 4.94 8.96
C LEU A 212 -25.49 4.70 8.34
N LEU A 213 -25.55 3.81 7.33
CA LEU A 213 -26.76 3.43 6.63
C LEU A 213 -27.22 2.01 7.04
N LYS A 214 -28.51 1.75 6.83
CA LYS A 214 -29.12 0.42 6.93
C LYS A 214 -30.11 0.21 5.79
N ARG A 215 -30.42 -1.06 5.54
CA ARG A 215 -31.40 -1.49 4.50
C ARG A 215 -31.06 -0.90 3.13
N CYS A 216 -29.78 -0.90 2.78
CA CYS A 216 -29.32 -0.32 1.52
C CYS A 216 -29.64 -1.25 0.34
N LYS A 217 -29.96 -0.63 -0.79
CA LYS A 217 -29.91 -1.22 -2.12
C LYS A 217 -28.87 -0.46 -2.91
N LEU A 218 -28.01 -1.20 -3.60
CA LEU A 218 -26.98 -0.65 -4.48
C LEU A 218 -27.40 -0.86 -5.92
N THR A 219 -27.08 0.09 -6.79
CA THR A 219 -27.29 0.00 -8.23
C THR A 219 -26.11 0.65 -8.93
N LEU A 220 -25.61 0.05 -10.01
CA LEU A 220 -24.52 0.63 -10.79
C LEU A 220 -24.92 2.00 -11.36
N ASP A 221 -24.06 3.00 -11.20
CA ASP A 221 -24.28 4.33 -11.77
C ASP A 221 -23.65 4.42 -13.16
N ILE A 222 -24.40 3.96 -14.17
CA ILE A 222 -23.93 3.85 -15.56
C ILE A 222 -23.75 5.24 -16.21
N GLU A 223 -24.41 6.28 -15.69
CA GLU A 223 -24.43 7.63 -16.30
C GLU A 223 -23.13 8.43 -16.09
N ARG A 224 -22.22 7.97 -15.22
CA ARG A 224 -20.88 8.54 -15.01
C ARG A 224 -19.73 7.62 -15.45
N GLY A 225 -20.06 6.52 -16.13
CA GLY A 225 -19.13 5.50 -16.57
C GLY A 225 -18.75 5.64 -18.05
N GLU A 226 -18.11 6.74 -18.44
CA GLU A 226 -17.20 6.68 -19.58
C GLU A 226 -15.79 6.32 -19.06
N ASN A 227 -15.22 5.29 -19.68
CA ASN A 227 -13.85 4.78 -19.55
C ASN A 227 -13.55 3.84 -18.38
N TYR A 228 -14.04 2.60 -18.50
CA TYR A 228 -13.15 1.44 -18.28
C TYR A 228 -13.25 0.53 -19.50
N ALA A 229 -12.47 0.88 -20.54
CA ALA A 229 -12.13 -0.06 -21.58
C ALA A 229 -11.18 -1.11 -21.00
N THR A 230 -11.56 -2.37 -21.18
CA THR A 230 -10.71 -3.55 -21.18
C THR A 230 -9.36 -3.30 -21.86
N VAL A 231 -8.26 -3.49 -21.13
CA VAL A 231 -7.06 -4.26 -21.54
C VAL A 231 -6.46 -4.91 -20.30
#